data_AF-A0A2I0PC72-F1
#
_entry.id   AF-A0A2I0PC72-F1
#
_cell.length_a   1.000
_cell.length_b   1.000
_cell.length_c   1.000
_cell.angle_alpha   90.00
_cell.angle_beta   90.00
_cell.angle_gamma   90.00
#
_symmetry.space_group_name_H-M   'P 1'
#
loop_
_entity.id
_entity.type
_entity.pdbx_description
1 polymer ?
#
loop_
_entity_poly.entity_id
_entity_poly.type
_entity_poly.pdbx_seq_one_letter_code
_entity_poly.pdbx_strand_id
1 'polypeptide(L)'
;MALTGLLSKDVAVIAVPIVTLVLGLIIGWLGQRSGFCSIGGFRDFIMFKHTRLLFGFLALIGGAFIGYLVFKLIFPAAFEGFFWVLGKGLMPVPGAPASLTVTAYIVLAIVGGIAVGLIGVLLGGCPLRQLVMTSEGNIKSLFFVVGMAIGSVVYTAWASGLAVALLKAMGIA
;
A
#
# COMPACT_ATOMS: atom_id res chain seq x y z
N MET A 1 -25.35 12.08 10.96
CA MET A 1 -26.30 12.30 9.85
C MET A 1 -25.75 11.57 8.65
N ALA A 2 -26.26 10.37 8.40
CA ALA A 2 -25.78 9.46 7.38
C ALA A 2 -26.00 10.09 6.00
N LEU A 3 -24.92 10.31 5.26
CA LEU A 3 -25.01 10.50 3.81
C LEU A 3 -25.49 9.15 3.28
N THR A 4 -26.80 9.06 3.05
CA THR A 4 -27.45 7.99 2.29
C THR A 4 -26.73 7.92 0.95
N GLY A 5 -25.86 6.91 0.79
CA GLY A 5 -25.11 6.70 -0.43
C GLY A 5 -26.05 6.51 -1.62
N LEU A 6 -25.60 6.93 -2.80
CA LEU A 6 -26.34 6.87 -4.06
C LEU A 6 -26.73 5.44 -4.51
N LEU A 7 -26.26 4.37 -3.86
CA LEU A 7 -26.42 2.97 -4.28
C LEU A 7 -26.60 2.00 -3.08
N SER A 8 -27.51 1.02 -3.23
CA SER A 8 -27.75 -0.06 -2.24
C SER A 8 -26.52 -0.91 -1.98
N LYS A 9 -26.42 -1.50 -0.78
CA LYS A 9 -25.35 -2.42 -0.35
C LYS A 9 -25.13 -3.56 -1.35
N ASP A 10 -26.20 -4.05 -1.99
CA ASP A 10 -26.12 -5.17 -2.95
C ASP A 10 -25.38 -4.79 -4.22
N VAL A 11 -25.50 -3.54 -4.66
CA VAL A 11 -24.80 -3.04 -5.86
C VAL A 11 -23.33 -2.73 -5.54
N ALA A 12 -23.02 -2.35 -4.29
CA ALA A 12 -21.65 -2.09 -3.86
C ALA A 12 -20.76 -3.35 -3.90
N VAL A 13 -21.31 -4.53 -3.55
CA VAL A 13 -20.53 -5.79 -3.55
C VAL A 13 -20.08 -6.18 -4.96
N ILE A 14 -20.87 -5.86 -6.00
CA ILE A 14 -20.54 -6.19 -7.39
C ILE A 14 -19.74 -5.07 -8.05
N ALA A 15 -20.05 -3.81 -7.75
CA ALA A 15 -19.37 -2.66 -8.35
C ALA A 15 -17.92 -2.53 -7.87
N VAL A 16 -17.62 -2.82 -6.60
CA VAL A 16 -16.28 -2.64 -6.04
C VAL A 16 -15.22 -3.53 -6.72
N PRO A 17 -15.43 -4.86 -6.91
CA PRO A 17 -14.49 -5.71 -7.63
C PRO A 17 -14.24 -5.27 -9.07
N ILE A 18 -15.30 -4.86 -9.79
CA ILE A 18 -15.18 -4.45 -11.20
C ILE A 18 -14.37 -3.15 -11.30
N VAL A 19 -14.70 -2.15 -10.48
CA VAL A 19 -14.01 -0.87 -10.51
C VAL A 19 -12.55 -1.02 -10.06
N THR A 20 -12.27 -1.83 -9.04
CA THR A 20 -10.88 -2.08 -8.60
C THR A 20 -10.07 -2.84 -9.65
N LEU A 21 -10.66 -3.78 -10.38
CA LEU A 21 -9.99 -4.49 -11.46
C LEU A 21 -9.70 -3.56 -12.65
N VAL A 22 -10.65 -2.72 -13.05
CA VAL A 22 -10.45 -1.71 -14.11
C VAL A 22 -9.36 -0.72 -13.71
N LEU A 23 -9.40 -0.19 -12.48
CA LEU A 23 -8.36 0.71 -11.98
C LEU A 23 -6.99 0.02 -11.90
N GLY A 24 -6.94 -1.26 -11.49
CA GLY A 24 -5.72 -2.05 -11.47
C GLY A 24 -5.08 -2.20 -12.86
N LEU A 25 -5.90 -2.47 -13.89
CA LEU A 25 -5.44 -2.53 -15.28
C LEU A 25 -4.91 -1.17 -15.77
N ILE A 26 -5.61 -0.08 -15.45
CA ILE A 26 -5.18 1.28 -15.81
C ILE A 26 -3.85 1.64 -15.14
N ILE A 27 -3.71 1.37 -13.83
CA ILE A 27 -2.47 1.65 -13.08
C ILE A 27 -1.33 0.77 -13.60
N GLY A 28 -1.59 -0.50 -13.91
CA GLY A 28 -0.60 -1.39 -14.51
C GLY A 28 -0.11 -0.90 -15.87
N TRP A 29 -1.03 -0.49 -16.74
CA TRP A 29 -0.71 0.08 -18.05
C TRP A 29 0.09 1.39 -17.95
N LEU A 30 -0.34 2.30 -17.07
CA LEU A 30 0.40 3.53 -16.79
C LEU A 30 1.79 3.24 -16.23
N GLY A 31 1.91 2.23 -15.34
CA GLY A 31 3.17 1.79 -14.75
C GLY A 31 4.17 1.26 -15.78
N GLN A 32 3.70 0.47 -16.75
CA GLN A 32 4.52 -0.02 -17.87
C GLN A 32 5.03 1.15 -18.74
N ARG A 33 4.14 2.07 -19.12
CA ARG A 33 4.52 3.19 -20.01
C ARG A 33 5.43 4.21 -19.34
N SER A 34 5.24 4.46 -18.05
CA SER A 34 6.00 5.47 -17.30
C SER A 34 7.33 4.96 -16.75
N GLY A 35 7.52 3.64 -16.63
CA GLY A 35 8.69 3.06 -15.99
C GLY A 35 8.82 3.47 -14.52
N PHE A 36 7.69 3.77 -13.86
CA PHE A 36 7.67 4.38 -12.55
C PHE A 36 8.35 3.51 -11.48
N CYS A 37 9.32 4.09 -10.77
CA CYS A 37 10.00 3.48 -9.64
C CYS A 37 10.17 4.52 -8.53
N SER A 38 9.52 4.30 -7.37
CA SER A 38 9.56 5.25 -6.25
C SER A 38 10.98 5.47 -5.75
N ILE A 39 11.80 4.42 -5.68
CA ILE A 39 13.21 4.50 -5.25
C ILE A 39 14.03 5.29 -6.28
N GLY A 40 13.81 5.02 -7.57
CA GLY A 40 14.46 5.74 -8.67
C GLY A 40 14.11 7.22 -8.69
N GLY A 41 12.86 7.58 -8.35
CA GLY A 41 12.43 8.98 -8.27
C GLY A 41 13.25 9.81 -7.28
N PHE A 42 13.52 9.28 -6.09
CA PHE A 42 14.36 9.96 -5.10
C PHE A 42 15.84 9.99 -5.51
N ARG A 43 16.37 8.88 -6.04
CA ARG A 43 17.76 8.80 -6.52
C ARG A 43 18.02 9.81 -7.64
N ASP A 44 17.16 9.84 -8.65
CA ASP A 44 17.32 10.67 -9.85
C ASP A 44 17.10 12.16 -9.53
N PHE A 45 16.26 12.46 -8.52
CA PHE A 45 16.11 13.81 -7.99
C PHE A 45 17.39 14.29 -7.29
N ILE A 46 18.03 13.46 -6.47
CA ILE A 46 19.24 13.85 -5.74
C ILE A 46 20.45 13.95 -6.67
N MET A 47 20.66 12.95 -7.55
CA MET A 47 21.88 12.85 -8.36
C MET A 47 21.82 13.68 -9.64
N PHE A 48 20.67 13.70 -10.33
CA PHE A 48 20.53 14.33 -11.65
C PHE A 48 19.55 15.52 -11.66
N LYS A 49 18.91 15.82 -10.54
CA LYS A 49 17.87 16.86 -10.41
C LYS A 49 16.71 16.69 -11.40
N HIS A 50 16.47 15.46 -11.87
CA HIS A 50 15.34 15.17 -12.75
C HIS A 50 14.07 14.93 -11.93
N THR A 51 13.08 15.79 -12.12
CA THR A 51 11.81 15.78 -11.36
C THR A 51 10.71 14.94 -12.00
N ARG A 52 10.92 14.45 -13.24
CA ARG A 52 9.91 13.69 -14.00
C ARG A 52 9.29 12.53 -13.20
N LEU A 53 10.15 11.69 -12.61
CA LEU A 53 9.71 10.53 -11.82
C LEU A 53 9.12 10.93 -10.47
N LEU A 54 9.59 12.05 -9.90
CA LEU A 54 9.06 12.61 -8.65
C LEU A 54 7.62 13.10 -8.83
N PHE A 55 7.31 13.76 -9.94
CA PHE A 55 5.93 14.15 -10.26
C PHE A 55 4.99 12.95 -10.39
N GLY A 56 5.48 11.81 -10.89
CA GLY A 56 4.72 10.55 -10.90
C GLY A 56 4.37 10.06 -9.49
N PHE A 57 5.28 10.24 -8.52
CA PHE A 57 5.06 9.87 -7.13
C PHE A 57 4.00 10.78 -6.46
N LEU A 58 4.09 12.09 -6.69
CA LEU A 58 3.08 13.03 -6.24
C LEU A 58 1.70 12.76 -6.89
N ALA A 59 1.68 12.41 -8.18
CA ALA A 59 0.44 12.05 -8.88
C ALA A 59 -0.19 10.78 -8.30
N LEU A 60 0.60 9.80 -7.85
CA LEU A 60 0.10 8.61 -7.17
C LEU A 60 -0.53 8.97 -5.81
N ILE A 61 0.14 9.81 -5.01
CA ILE A 61 -0.39 10.26 -3.71
C ILE A 61 -1.68 11.07 -3.90
N GLY A 62 -1.66 12.06 -4.79
CA GLY A 62 -2.82 12.90 -5.09
C GLY A 62 -3.97 12.10 -5.70
N GLY A 63 -3.67 11.21 -6.63
CA GLY A 63 -4.63 10.32 -7.27
C GLY A 63 -5.26 9.35 -6.28
N ALA A 64 -4.48 8.78 -5.36
CA ALA A 64 -5.02 7.95 -4.27
C ALA A 64 -5.95 8.77 -3.37
N PHE A 65 -5.53 9.97 -2.94
CA PHE A 65 -6.35 10.83 -2.10
C PHE A 65 -7.69 11.18 -2.76
N ILE A 66 -7.65 11.62 -4.03
CA ILE A 66 -8.85 11.95 -4.80
C ILE A 66 -9.69 10.70 -5.02
N GLY A 67 -9.08 9.58 -5.41
CA GLY A 67 -9.77 8.31 -5.64
C GLY A 67 -10.56 7.88 -4.40
N TYR A 68 -9.90 7.84 -3.23
CA TYR A 68 -10.57 7.49 -1.98
C TYR A 68 -11.64 8.51 -1.56
N LEU A 69 -11.47 9.81 -1.82
CA LEU A 69 -12.53 10.80 -1.59
C LEU A 69 -13.76 10.55 -2.48
N VAL A 70 -13.53 10.24 -3.76
CA VAL A 70 -14.59 9.89 -4.71
C VAL A 70 -15.29 8.60 -4.26
N PHE A 71 -14.55 7.56 -3.87
CA PHE A 71 -15.12 6.32 -3.35
C PHE A 71 -15.90 6.53 -2.05
N LYS A 72 -15.46 7.42 -1.16
CA LYS A 72 -16.23 7.78 0.04
C LYS A 72 -17.56 8.47 -0.30
N LEU A 73 -17.57 9.32 -1.32
CA LEU A 73 -18.77 10.05 -1.74
C LEU A 73 -19.77 9.14 -2.46
N ILE A 74 -19.29 8.16 -3.23
CA ILE A 74 -20.11 7.21 -3.99
C ILE A 74 -20.57 6.03 -3.10
N PHE A 75 -19.69 5.48 -2.26
CA PHE A 75 -19.92 4.29 -1.42
C PHE A 75 -19.60 4.55 0.07
N PRO A 76 -20.40 5.39 0.77
CA PRO A 76 -20.13 5.73 2.18
C PRO A 76 -20.22 4.52 3.13
N ALA A 77 -20.96 3.47 2.77
CA ALA A 77 -21.13 2.27 3.57
C ALA A 77 -20.02 1.21 3.39
N ALA A 78 -19.19 1.30 2.35
CA ALA A 78 -18.12 0.32 2.08
C ALA A 78 -16.74 0.76 2.60
N PHE A 79 -16.56 2.06 2.88
CA PHE A 79 -15.32 2.63 3.39
C PHE A 79 -15.56 3.35 4.72
N GLU A 80 -15.89 2.58 5.75
CA GLU A 80 -15.97 3.08 7.13
C GLU A 80 -14.55 3.41 7.64
N GLY A 81 -14.18 4.69 7.61
CA GLY A 81 -12.92 5.17 8.22
C GLY A 81 -11.96 5.95 7.34
N PHE A 82 -12.35 6.38 6.13
CA PHE A 82 -11.54 7.31 5.32
C PHE A 82 -11.87 8.79 5.66
N PHE A 83 -10.97 9.67 6.11
CA PHE A 83 -9.53 9.58 6.43
C PHE A 83 -9.30 8.94 7.80
N TRP A 84 -8.40 7.94 7.91
CA TRP A 84 -8.21 7.21 9.18
C TRP A 84 -7.76 8.14 10.32
N VAL A 85 -6.95 9.15 9.99
CA VAL A 85 -6.50 10.19 10.93
C VAL A 85 -7.67 11.02 11.48
N LEU A 86 -8.69 11.31 10.66
CA LEU A 86 -9.82 12.15 11.05
C LEU A 86 -10.89 11.37 11.84
N GLY A 87 -11.04 10.07 11.57
CA GLY A 87 -12.04 9.22 12.22
C GLY A 87 -11.55 8.44 13.44
N LYS A 88 -10.25 8.09 13.48
CA LYS A 88 -9.66 7.24 14.52
C LYS A 88 -8.42 7.84 15.21
N GLY A 89 -8.03 9.07 14.89
CA GLY A 89 -6.85 9.73 15.48
C GLY A 89 -5.51 9.11 15.04
N LEU A 90 -4.46 9.24 15.86
CA LEU A 90 -3.14 8.61 15.67
C LEU A 90 -3.14 7.08 15.84
N MET A 91 -4.31 6.44 15.78
CA MET A 91 -4.39 4.97 15.82
C MET A 91 -3.86 4.37 14.52
N PRO A 92 -3.28 3.15 14.61
CA PRO A 92 -2.62 2.51 13.48
C PRO A 92 -3.57 2.26 12.30
N VAL A 93 -2.99 2.21 11.09
CA VAL A 93 -3.70 2.01 9.82
C VAL A 93 -4.52 0.70 9.89
N PRO A 94 -5.78 0.68 9.40
CA PRO A 94 -6.57 -0.55 9.30
C PRO A 94 -5.79 -1.64 8.55
N GLY A 95 -5.45 -2.73 9.24
CA GLY A 95 -4.57 -3.79 8.73
C GLY A 95 -3.33 -4.07 9.60
N ALA A 96 -3.02 -3.20 10.56
CA ALA A 96 -2.05 -3.49 11.62
C ALA A 96 -2.59 -4.56 12.60
N PRO A 97 -1.72 -5.41 13.19
CA PRO A 97 -2.17 -6.38 14.19
C PRO A 97 -2.90 -5.68 15.32
N ALA A 98 -4.11 -6.15 15.62
CA ALA A 98 -4.92 -5.62 16.72
C ALA A 98 -4.20 -5.87 18.05
N SER A 99 -4.23 -4.88 18.95
CA SER A 99 -3.66 -4.89 20.32
C SER A 99 -2.23 -4.37 20.53
N LEU A 100 -1.79 -3.35 19.80
CA LEU A 100 -0.50 -2.67 20.07
C LEU A 100 -0.69 -1.19 20.46
N THR A 101 0.13 -0.69 21.39
CA THR A 101 0.21 0.74 21.70
C THR A 101 0.75 1.53 20.50
N VAL A 102 0.47 2.84 20.47
CA VAL A 102 0.91 3.75 19.39
C VAL A 102 2.44 3.70 19.21
N THR A 103 3.19 3.58 20.31
CA THR A 103 4.66 3.52 20.30
C THR A 103 5.18 2.26 19.62
N ALA A 104 4.60 1.10 19.92
CA ALA A 104 5.01 -0.16 19.32
C ALA A 104 4.75 -0.19 17.80
N TYR A 105 3.67 0.45 17.34
CA TYR A 105 3.39 0.60 15.92
C TYR A 105 4.42 1.48 15.19
N ILE A 106 4.80 2.61 15.78
CA ILE A 106 5.81 3.50 15.20
C ILE A 106 7.16 2.78 15.06
N VAL A 107 7.56 2.03 16.09
CA VAL A 107 8.80 1.23 16.06
C VAL A 107 8.74 0.20 14.94
N LEU A 108 7.63 -0.53 14.82
CA LEU A 108 7.47 -1.55 13.77
C LEU A 108 7.43 -0.93 12.36
N ALA A 109 6.82 0.24 12.20
CA ALA A 109 6.81 0.97 10.94
C ALA A 109 8.21 1.48 10.54
N ILE A 110 9.01 1.95 11.50
CA ILE A 110 10.39 2.39 11.24
C ILE A 110 11.26 1.18 10.86
N VAL A 111 11.25 0.13 11.68
CA VAL A 111 12.06 -1.08 11.44
C VAL A 111 11.65 -1.74 10.13
N GLY A 112 10.35 -1.93 9.91
CA GLY A 112 9.80 -2.50 8.68
C GLY A 112 10.08 -1.63 7.46
N GLY A 113 9.91 -0.31 7.58
CA GLY A 113 10.18 0.64 6.50
C GLY A 113 11.66 0.64 6.07
N ILE A 114 12.59 0.62 7.02
CA ILE A 114 14.03 0.51 6.75
C ILE A 114 14.34 -0.83 6.09
N ALA A 115 13.78 -1.93 6.60
CA ALA A 115 14.01 -3.26 6.03
C ALA A 115 13.51 -3.36 4.58
N VAL A 116 12.29 -2.88 4.29
CA VAL A 116 11.73 -2.85 2.94
C VAL A 116 12.55 -1.94 2.02
N GLY A 117 13.02 -0.80 2.54
CA GLY A 117 13.92 0.10 1.80
C GLY A 117 15.24 -0.59 1.42
N LEU A 118 15.88 -1.26 2.37
CA LEU A 118 17.14 -1.99 2.14
C LEU A 118 16.95 -3.12 1.12
N ILE A 119 15.89 -3.93 1.29
CA ILE A 119 15.53 -5.01 0.36
C ILE A 119 15.26 -4.43 -1.04
N GLY A 120 14.54 -3.31 -1.14
CA GLY A 120 14.26 -2.64 -2.40
C GLY A 120 15.52 -2.15 -3.13
N VAL A 121 16.53 -1.69 -2.39
CA VAL A 121 17.84 -1.31 -2.96
C VAL A 121 18.59 -2.54 -3.46
N LEU A 122 18.64 -3.63 -2.69
CA LEU A 122 19.31 -4.87 -3.10
C LEU A 122 18.66 -5.52 -4.34
N LEU A 123 17.34 -5.42 -4.47
CA LEU A 123 16.58 -5.91 -5.63
C LEU A 123 16.68 -5.00 -6.85
N GLY A 124 17.14 -3.76 -6.69
CA GLY A 124 17.18 -2.76 -7.76
C GLY A 124 15.80 -2.25 -8.19
N GLY A 125 14.78 -2.26 -7.32
CA GLY A 125 13.44 -1.78 -7.65
C GLY A 125 12.47 -1.72 -6.47
N CYS A 126 11.36 -1.00 -6.65
CA CYS A 126 10.26 -0.97 -5.69
C CYS A 126 9.22 -2.08 -5.97
N PRO A 127 8.34 -2.42 -5.01
CA PRO A 127 7.36 -3.50 -5.19
C PRO A 127 6.50 -3.34 -6.47
N LEU A 128 6.08 -2.11 -6.77
CA LEU A 128 5.30 -1.82 -7.97
C LEU A 128 6.11 -2.05 -9.26
N ARG A 129 7.39 -1.66 -9.28
CA ARG A 129 8.26 -1.88 -10.45
C ARG A 129 8.51 -3.37 -10.68
N GLN A 130 8.64 -4.17 -9.61
CA GLN A 130 8.80 -5.62 -9.74
C GLN A 130 7.54 -6.29 -10.32
N LEU A 131 6.33 -5.83 -9.95
CA LEU A 131 5.07 -6.30 -10.55
C LEU A 131 4.97 -5.96 -12.05
N VAL A 132 5.38 -4.73 -12.41
CA VAL A 132 5.42 -4.29 -13.81
C VAL A 132 6.45 -5.10 -14.62
N MET A 133 7.68 -5.27 -14.10
CA MET A 133 8.74 -6.04 -14.78
C MET A 133 8.39 -7.52 -14.93
N THR A 134 7.64 -8.07 -13.98
CA THR A 134 7.08 -9.42 -14.09
C THR A 134 6.13 -9.51 -15.29
N SER A 135 5.31 -8.48 -15.51
CA SER A 135 4.40 -8.38 -16.65
C SER A 135 5.11 -8.11 -17.98
N GLU A 136 6.29 -7.48 -17.94
CA GLU A 136 7.19 -7.31 -19.10
C GLU A 136 7.93 -8.62 -19.46
N GLY A 137 7.80 -9.69 -18.67
CA GLY A 137 8.40 -11.00 -18.93
C GLY A 137 9.71 -11.29 -18.18
N ASN A 138 10.07 -10.48 -17.17
CA ASN A 138 11.28 -10.71 -16.38
C ASN A 138 11.09 -11.79 -15.32
N ILE A 139 11.75 -12.94 -15.52
CA ILE A 139 11.68 -14.10 -14.61
C ILE A 139 12.25 -13.79 -13.22
N LYS A 140 13.28 -12.93 -13.10
CA LYS A 140 13.86 -12.58 -11.79
C LYS A 140 12.85 -11.83 -10.92
N SER A 141 12.10 -10.92 -11.53
CA SER A 141 11.03 -10.19 -10.87
C SER A 141 9.86 -11.10 -10.50
N LEU A 142 9.57 -12.11 -11.33
CA LEU A 142 8.52 -13.10 -11.04
C LEU A 142 8.78 -13.84 -9.71
N PHE A 143 10.01 -14.31 -9.48
CA PHE A 143 10.38 -14.97 -8.23
C PHE A 143 10.18 -14.06 -7.00
N PHE A 144 10.45 -12.76 -7.15
CA PHE A 144 10.19 -11.79 -6.09
C PHE A 144 8.69 -11.64 -5.81
N VAL A 145 7.85 -11.54 -6.85
CA VAL A 145 6.39 -11.40 -6.68
C VAL A 145 5.78 -12.63 -6.03
N VAL A 146 6.20 -13.83 -6.44
CA VAL A 146 5.77 -15.09 -5.82
C VAL A 146 6.24 -15.16 -4.37
N GLY A 147 7.51 -14.80 -4.09
CA GLY A 147 8.05 -14.74 -2.73
C GLY A 147 7.30 -13.75 -1.83
N MET A 148 6.91 -12.59 -2.36
CA MET A 148 6.10 -11.61 -1.65
C MET A 148 4.68 -12.13 -1.35
N ALA A 149 4.06 -12.86 -2.29
CA ALA A 149 2.75 -13.47 -2.08
C ALA A 149 2.78 -14.60 -1.04
N ILE A 150 3.79 -15.46 -1.07
CA ILE A 150 3.98 -16.50 -0.04
C ILE A 150 4.31 -15.84 1.30
N GLY A 151 5.18 -14.84 1.29
CA GLY A 151 5.59 -14.10 2.48
C GLY A 151 4.42 -13.40 3.19
N SER A 152 3.44 -12.87 2.46
CA SER A 152 2.26 -12.24 3.06
C SER A 152 1.36 -13.25 3.78
N VAL A 153 1.20 -14.45 3.22
CA VAL A 153 0.45 -15.55 3.85
C VAL A 153 1.17 -16.06 5.09
N VAL A 154 2.49 -16.26 5.02
CA VAL A 154 3.30 -16.67 6.19
C VAL A 154 3.29 -15.59 7.27
N TYR A 155 3.37 -14.31 6.88
CA TYR A 155 3.32 -13.19 7.82
C TYR A 155 1.98 -13.15 8.58
N THR A 156 0.87 -13.27 7.86
CA THR A 156 -0.46 -13.25 8.47
C THR A 156 -0.72 -14.47 9.35
N ALA A 157 -0.30 -15.67 8.92
CA ALA A 157 -0.54 -16.90 9.65
C ALA A 157 0.35 -17.12 10.88
N TRP A 158 1.61 -16.66 10.86
CA TRP A 158 2.61 -16.99 11.89
C TRP A 158 3.32 -15.75 12.47
N ALA A 159 3.85 -14.88 11.62
CA ALA A 159 4.70 -13.79 12.07
C ALA A 159 3.94 -12.70 12.82
N SER A 160 2.67 -12.45 12.48
CA SER A 160 1.82 -11.47 13.16
C SER A 160 1.58 -11.86 14.63
N GLY A 161 1.32 -13.14 14.90
CA GLY A 161 1.14 -13.67 16.27
C GLY A 161 2.43 -13.64 17.08
N LEU A 162 3.55 -14.03 16.47
CA LEU A 162 4.88 -13.97 17.10
C LEU A 162 5.34 -12.53 17.36
N ALA A 163 5.09 -11.60 16.43
CA ALA A 163 5.43 -10.20 16.60
C ALA A 163 4.62 -9.55 17.74
N VAL A 164 3.33 -9.85 17.85
CA VAL A 164 2.50 -9.36 18.96
C VAL A 164 2.93 -9.97 20.30
N ALA A 165 3.29 -11.26 20.32
CA ALA A 165 3.81 -11.91 21.53
C ALA A 165 5.16 -11.34 21.97
N LEU A 166 6.07 -11.08 21.03
CA LEU A 166 7.35 -10.41 21.29
C LEU A 166 7.16 -8.98 21.81
N LEU A 167 6.25 -8.22 21.20
CA LEU A 167 6.00 -6.83 21.59
C LEU A 167 5.32 -6.73 22.97
N LYS A 168 4.49 -7.71 23.35
CA LYS A 168 3.97 -7.88 24.71
C LYS A 168 5.07 -8.28 25.70
N ALA A 169 5.97 -9.19 25.31
CA ALA A 169 7.10 -9.61 26.15
C ALA A 169 8.13 -8.47 26.39
N MET A 170 8.27 -7.55 25.44
CA MET A 170 9.12 -6.36 25.56
C MET A 170 8.47 -5.21 26.36
N GLY A 171 7.25 -5.39 26.88
CA GLY A 171 6.59 -4.39 27.74
C GLY A 171 6.13 -3.12 27.02
N ILE A 172 6.01 -3.16 25.69
CA ILE A 172 5.55 -2.02 24.86
C ILE A 172 4.05 -2.16 24.51
N ALA A 173 3.34 -3.10 25.15
CA ALA A 173 1.91 -3.33 24.99
C ALA A 173 1.20 -3.34 26.33
#